data_AF-A0A926XL28-F1
#
_entry.id   AF-A0A926XL28-F1
#
_cell.length_a   1.000
_cell.length_b   1.000
_cell.length_c   1.000
_cell.angle_alpha   90.00
_cell.angle_beta   90.00
_cell.angle_gamma   90.00
#
_symmetry.space_group_name_H-M   'P 1'
#
loop_
_entity.id
_entity.type
_entity.pdbx_description
1 polymer ?
#
loop_
_entity_poly.entity_id
_entity_poly.type
_entity_poly.pdbx_seq_one_letter_code
_entity_poly.pdbx_strand_id
1 'polypeptide(L)'
;MNPNAEIFTWDNFQQKNQQEIQSIACAIERITNRTSAQVKPLLNSLLEQLVVNVDSPFYATATPQEWSLAFRDWVESHRILNLPTLPDEAISRESIYGERG
;
A
#
# COMPACT_ATOMS: atom_id res chain seq x y z
N MET A 1 6.00 25.08 -17.96
CA MET A 1 6.98 24.51 -17.01
C MET A 1 7.19 25.52 -15.89
N ASN A 2 6.74 25.20 -14.68
CA ASN A 2 6.85 26.10 -13.52
C ASN A 2 8.21 25.82 -12.83
N PRO A 3 9.13 26.79 -12.74
CA PRO A 3 10.49 26.55 -12.22
C PRO A 3 10.57 26.45 -10.69
N ASN A 4 9.45 26.57 -9.96
CA ASN A 4 9.38 26.55 -8.49
C ASN A 4 8.67 25.31 -7.91
N ALA A 5 8.83 24.14 -8.52
CA ALA A 5 8.44 22.90 -7.83
C ALA A 5 9.58 22.54 -6.87
N GLU A 6 9.43 22.84 -5.58
CA GLU A 6 10.32 22.31 -4.54
C GLU A 6 10.41 20.80 -4.71
N ILE A 7 11.58 20.31 -5.12
CA ILE A 7 11.82 18.87 -5.25
C ILE A 7 11.71 18.30 -3.83
N PHE A 8 10.76 17.39 -3.64
CA PHE A 8 10.65 16.64 -2.40
C PHE A 8 11.94 15.85 -2.19
N THR A 9 12.66 16.16 -1.11
CA THR A 9 13.79 15.36 -0.62
C THR A 9 13.49 14.94 0.81
N TRP A 10 13.89 13.71 1.13
CA TRP A 10 13.72 13.16 2.48
C TRP A 10 14.38 14.06 3.54
N ASP A 11 15.54 14.62 3.22
CA ASP A 11 16.28 15.53 4.10
C ASP A 11 15.51 16.83 4.38
N ASN A 12 14.90 17.45 3.34
CA ASN A 12 14.08 18.66 3.52
C ASN A 12 12.81 18.34 4.34
N PHE A 13 12.15 17.20 4.07
CA PHE A 13 10.99 16.77 4.84
C PHE A 13 11.33 16.57 6.33
N GLN A 14 12.44 15.89 6.63
CA GLN A 14 12.90 15.67 8.00
C GLN A 14 13.26 16.99 8.71
N GLN A 15 13.92 17.90 8.00
CA GLN A 15 14.29 19.20 8.54
C GLN A 15 13.06 20.07 8.83
N LYS A 16 12.10 20.11 7.90
CA LYS A 16 10.87 20.90 8.02
C LYS A 16 9.99 20.45 9.19
N ASN A 17 9.93 19.14 9.45
CA ASN A 17 9.06 18.54 10.48
C ASN A 17 9.85 18.05 11.71
N GLN A 18 11.06 18.57 11.93
CA GLN A 18 11.98 18.05 12.94
C GLN A 18 11.36 18.07 14.35
N GLN A 19 10.66 19.14 14.72
CA GLN A 19 10.10 19.31 16.07
C GLN A 19 8.97 18.30 16.34
N GLU A 20 8.11 18.08 15.36
CA GLU A 20 7.01 17.11 15.40
C GLU A 20 7.55 15.68 15.49
N ILE A 21 8.53 15.35 14.66
CA ILE A 21 9.16 14.01 14.66
C ILE A 21 9.81 13.72 16.01
N GLN A 22 10.52 14.69 16.61
CA GLN A 22 11.08 14.51 17.96
C GLN A 22 9.99 14.35 19.02
N SER A 23 8.91 15.13 18.94
CA SER A 23 7.79 15.05 19.89
C SER A 23 7.11 13.68 19.84
N ILE A 24 6.91 13.13 18.64
CA ILE A 24 6.36 11.79 18.43
C ILE A 24 7.32 10.72 18.95
N ALA A 25 8.62 10.82 18.66
CA ALA A 25 9.62 9.89 19.17
C ALA A 25 9.60 9.85 20.71
N CYS A 26 9.62 11.00 21.37
CA CYS A 26 9.53 11.11 22.83
C CYS A 26 8.22 10.50 23.39
N ALA A 27 7.09 10.70 22.70
CA ALA A 27 5.81 10.13 23.12
C ALA A 27 5.84 8.59 23.04
N ILE A 28 6.36 8.04 21.94
CA ILE A 28 6.48 6.58 21.75
C ILE A 28 7.45 5.98 22.76
N GLU A 29 8.61 6.61 22.99
CA GLU A 29 9.57 6.19 24.02
C GLU A 29 8.89 6.04 25.39
N ARG A 30 8.10 7.05 25.79
CA ARG A 30 7.38 7.07 27.07
C ARG A 30 6.26 6.03 27.16
N ILE A 31 5.51 5.80 26.08
CA ILE A 31 4.39 4.84 26.08
C ILE A 31 4.90 3.40 26.06
N THR A 32 5.99 3.15 25.33
CA THR A 32 6.49 1.79 25.08
C THR A 32 7.64 1.38 25.98
N ASN A 33 8.17 2.28 26.82
CA ASN A 33 9.40 2.10 27.61
C ASN A 33 10.59 1.65 26.74
N ARG A 34 10.66 2.14 25.50
CA ARG A 34 11.74 1.84 24.55
C ARG A 34 12.74 2.98 24.48
N THR A 35 13.95 2.68 24.03
CA THR A 35 14.99 3.69 23.85
C THR A 35 14.86 4.40 22.50
N SER A 36 15.37 5.62 22.43
CA SER A 36 15.42 6.41 21.19
C SER A 36 16.10 5.67 20.03
N ALA A 37 17.10 4.84 20.33
CA ALA A 37 17.80 4.01 19.34
C ALA A 37 16.89 2.94 18.70
N GLN A 38 15.84 2.51 19.39
CA GLN A 38 14.84 1.56 18.86
C GLN A 38 13.68 2.29 18.17
N VAL A 39 13.28 3.45 18.71
CA VAL A 39 12.10 4.19 18.23
C VAL A 39 12.39 4.94 16.93
N LYS A 40 13.53 5.64 16.83
CA LYS A 40 13.89 6.44 15.64
C LYS A 40 13.90 5.67 14.31
N PRO A 41 14.53 4.48 14.19
CA PRO A 41 14.52 3.75 12.93
C PRO A 41 13.11 3.27 12.53
N LEU A 42 12.29 2.85 13.50
CA LEU A 42 10.91 2.43 13.25
C LEU A 42 10.03 3.59 12.82
N LEU A 43 10.15 4.73 13.50
CA LEU A 43 9.42 5.95 13.16
C LEU A 43 9.81 6.45 11.77
N ASN A 44 11.10 6.45 11.43
CA ASN A 44 11.57 6.86 10.11
C ASN A 44 11.05 5.94 9.00
N SER A 45 11.07 4.62 9.21
CA SER A 45 10.53 3.66 8.25
C SER A 45 9.02 3.85 8.03
N LEU A 46 8.25 4.12 9.11
CA LEU A 46 6.82 4.39 9.01
C LEU A 46 6.55 5.72 8.28
N LEU A 47 7.30 6.78 8.59
CA LEU A 47 7.18 8.06 7.90
C LEU A 47 7.55 7.94 6.42
N GLU A 48 8.59 7.19 6.08
CA GLU A 48 8.97 6.92 4.70
C GLU A 48 7.84 6.19 3.97
N GLN A 49 7.26 5.16 4.59
CA GLN A 49 6.10 4.49 4.01
C GLN A 49 4.91 5.42 3.82
N LEU A 50 4.59 6.28 4.77
CA LEU A 50 3.42 7.16 4.68
C LEU A 50 3.61 8.32 3.70
N VAL A 51 4.83 8.79 3.51
CA VAL A 51 5.15 9.90 2.61
C VAL A 51 5.44 9.42 1.19
N VAL A 52 6.06 8.24 1.04
CA VAL A 52 6.36 7.63 -0.27
C VAL A 52 5.18 6.83 -0.81
N ASN A 53 4.39 6.12 0.01
CA ASN A 53 3.14 5.46 -0.45
C ASN A 53 1.96 6.43 -0.65
N VAL A 54 2.23 7.71 -0.92
CA VAL A 54 1.21 8.60 -1.50
C VAL A 54 1.06 8.32 -3.01
N ASP A 55 1.73 7.31 -3.56
CA ASP A 55 1.29 6.69 -4.81
C ASP A 55 -0.09 6.07 -4.59
N SER A 56 -1.10 6.74 -5.13
CA SER A 56 -2.48 6.29 -5.05
C SER A 56 -2.57 4.84 -5.53
N PRO A 57 -3.35 3.98 -4.85
CA PRO A 57 -3.36 2.56 -5.13
C PRO A 57 -3.70 2.32 -6.60
N PHE A 58 -3.20 1.22 -7.19
CA PHE A 58 -3.35 0.92 -8.61
C PHE A 58 -4.78 1.16 -9.12
N TYR A 59 -5.80 0.76 -8.34
CA TYR A 59 -7.19 0.94 -8.76
C TYR A 59 -7.67 2.39 -8.88
N ALA A 60 -6.99 3.34 -8.21
CA ALA A 60 -7.33 4.75 -8.19
C ALA A 60 -6.65 5.54 -9.31
N THR A 61 -5.52 5.04 -9.86
CA THR A 61 -4.70 5.76 -10.84
C THR A 61 -4.53 5.05 -12.17
N ALA A 62 -4.75 3.74 -12.22
CA ALA A 62 -4.51 2.96 -13.42
C ALA A 62 -5.48 3.34 -14.54
N THR A 63 -4.90 3.54 -15.72
CA THR A 63 -5.60 3.69 -16.98
C THR A 63 -6.28 2.38 -17.40
N PRO A 64 -7.29 2.42 -18.28
CA PRO A 64 -7.93 1.20 -18.81
C PRO A 64 -6.94 0.22 -19.44
N GLN A 65 -5.86 0.71 -20.05
CA GLN A 65 -4.81 -0.10 -20.67
C GLN A 65 -3.96 -0.81 -19.61
N GLU A 66 -3.57 -0.13 -18.54
CA GLU A 66 -2.83 -0.72 -17.42
C GLU A 66 -3.68 -1.78 -16.72
N TRP A 67 -4.96 -1.52 -16.53
CA TRP A 67 -5.92 -2.53 -16.04
C TRP A 67 -5.98 -3.77 -16.93
N SER A 68 -6.07 -3.57 -18.24
CA SER A 68 -6.13 -4.68 -19.22
C SER A 68 -4.85 -5.51 -19.22
N LEU A 69 -3.70 -4.86 -19.02
CA LEU A 69 -2.41 -5.52 -18.92
C LEU A 69 -2.29 -6.31 -17.61
N ALA A 70 -2.55 -5.67 -16.47
CA ALA A 70 -2.48 -6.30 -15.15
C ALA A 70 -3.41 -7.51 -15.05
N PHE A 71 -4.61 -7.42 -15.62
CA PHE A 71 -5.53 -8.55 -15.68
C PHE A 71 -4.98 -9.72 -16.50
N ARG A 72 -4.38 -9.44 -17.66
CA ARG A 72 -3.77 -10.48 -18.51
C ARG A 72 -2.61 -11.17 -17.81
N ASP A 73 -1.74 -10.41 -17.17
CA ASP A 73 -0.60 -10.93 -16.42
C ASP A 73 -1.07 -11.81 -15.25
N TRP A 74 -2.14 -11.40 -14.57
CA TRP A 74 -2.77 -12.22 -13.54
C TRP A 74 -3.31 -13.54 -14.10
N VAL A 75 -4.04 -13.52 -15.24
CA VAL A 75 -4.53 -14.75 -15.87
C VAL A 75 -3.39 -15.68 -16.29
N GLU A 76 -2.36 -15.15 -16.95
CA GLU A 76 -1.23 -15.96 -17.43
C GLU A 76 -0.41 -16.58 -16.28
N SER A 77 -0.23 -15.84 -15.17
CA SER A 77 0.47 -16.38 -13.99
C SER A 77 -0.24 -17.58 -13.36
N HIS A 78 -1.56 -17.71 -13.54
CA HIS A 78 -2.35 -18.84 -13.03
C HIS A 78 -2.56 -19.95 -14.07
N ARG A 79 -2.40 -19.66 -15.36
CA ARG A 79 -2.53 -20.65 -16.44
C ARG A 79 -1.56 -21.83 -16.28
N ILE A 80 -0.36 -21.56 -15.76
CA ILE A 80 0.67 -22.58 -15.52
C ILE A 80 0.43 -23.43 -14.26
N LEU A 81 -0.48 -23.02 -13.39
CA LEU A 81 -0.71 -23.66 -12.09
C LEU A 81 -1.61 -24.91 -12.18
N ASN A 82 -2.13 -25.25 -13.36
CA ASN A 82 -3.01 -26.40 -13.61
C ASN A 82 -4.10 -26.55 -12.52
N LEU A 83 -4.73 -25.43 -12.15
CA LEU A 83 -5.77 -25.42 -11.12
C LEU A 83 -6.97 -26.26 -11.57
N PRO A 84 -7.63 -27.00 -10.65
CA PRO A 84 -8.81 -27.78 -10.99
C PRO A 84 -9.93 -26.85 -11.47
N THR A 85 -10.59 -27.24 -12.55
CA THR A 85 -11.80 -26.56 -13.03
C THR A 85 -12.90 -26.71 -11.99
N LEU A 86 -13.61 -25.62 -11.70
CA LEU A 86 -14.79 -25.69 -10.86
C LEU A 86 -15.88 -26.52 -11.57
N PRO A 87 -16.59 -27.41 -10.86
CA PRO A 87 -17.73 -28.10 -11.43
C PRO A 87 -18.87 -27.11 -11.70
N ASP A 88 -19.70 -27.39 -12.70
CA ASP A 88 -20.82 -26.53 -13.10
C ASP A 88 -21.76 -26.22 -11.94
N GLU A 89 -21.99 -27.18 -11.05
CA GLU A 89 -22.76 -27.02 -9.81
C GLU A 89 -22.23 -25.84 -8.98
N ALA A 90 -20.90 -25.73 -8.80
CA ALA A 90 -20.26 -24.73 -7.94
C ALA A 90 -20.29 -23.30 -8.51
N ILE A 91 -20.58 -23.15 -9.81
CA ILE A 91 -20.77 -21.84 -10.46
C ILE A 91 -22.23 -21.59 -10.84
N SER A 92 -23.13 -22.55 -10.55
CA SER A 92 -24.54 -22.40 -10.87
C SER A 92 -25.18 -21.31 -10.01
N ARG A 93 -26.11 -20.57 -10.62
CA ARG A 93 -26.84 -19.51 -9.91
C ARG A 93 -27.64 -20.09 -8.75
N GLU A 94 -28.20 -21.27 -8.96
CA GLU A 94 -28.97 -22.04 -7.98
C GLU A 94 -28.07 -22.51 -6.83
N SER A 95 -26.81 -22.88 -7.05
CA SER A 95 -25.87 -23.15 -5.94
C SER A 95 -25.43 -21.89 -5.21
N ILE A 96 -25.26 -20.77 -5.90
CA ILE A 96 -24.78 -19.51 -5.29
C ILE A 96 -25.91 -18.80 -4.51
N TYR A 97 -27.16 -18.92 -4.96
CA TYR A 97 -28.30 -18.15 -4.45
C TYR A 97 -29.52 -18.99 -4.00
N GLY A 98 -29.51 -20.32 -4.13
CA GLY A 98 -30.71 -21.17 -4.03
C GLY A 98 -31.42 -21.23 -2.68
N GLU A 99 -30.73 -20.96 -1.57
CA GLU A 99 -31.33 -20.92 -0.22
C GLU A 99 -31.95 -19.54 0.12
N ARG A 100 -31.92 -18.57 -0.80
CA ARG A 100 -32.56 -17.25 -0.64
C ARG A 100 -33.76 -17.13 -1.58
N GLY A 101 -34.75 -17.99 -1.38
CA GLY A 101 -36.10 -17.90 -1.95
C GLY A 101 -37.13 -17.70 -0.86
#